data_AF-A0A819GL45-F1
#
_entry.id   AF-A0A819GL45-F1
#
_cell.length_a   1.000
_cell.length_b   1.000
_cell.length_c   1.000
_cell.angle_alpha   90.00
_cell.angle_beta   90.00
_cell.angle_gamma   90.00
#
_symmetry.space_group_name_H-M   'P 1'
#
loop_
_entity.id
_entity.type
_entity.pdbx_description
1 polymer ?
#
loop_
_entity_poly.entity_id
_entity_poly.type
_entity_poly.pdbx_seq_one_letter_code
_entity_poly.pdbx_strand_id
1 'polypeptide(L)'
;MFANLQYLDFDSSSIYSQHLSFDIPPPIFISSTLLELHVNVTFFDDCLYLLDRRFNQLRVLHVKITWIRSSGLTINNTKNLPNLKCFSLYCNTDTFVYDELIIPLLHRMLNLEKLHLYLIIGCKNTFIDGNNLKRNIINHMPQLNILTFNIRSTVRLHNQINLLSNEDIQYTFNDFQNNQIITCVDYFSEIERGQCHIYSCPYELKEYHKITNNFPGGIFKYVREISLCDQRPFEHDFFFFKFLNHFHL
;
A
#
# COMPACT_ATOMS: atom_id res chain seq x y z
N MET A 1 11.31 25.42 -17.14
CA MET A 1 12.45 24.51 -16.84
C MET A 1 12.91 24.80 -15.42
N PHE A 2 12.66 23.90 -14.47
CA PHE A 2 12.97 24.10 -13.05
C PHE A 2 14.33 23.48 -12.70
N ALA A 3 15.43 24.17 -13.04
CA ALA A 3 16.78 23.59 -12.98
C ALA A 3 17.22 23.14 -11.57
N ASN A 4 16.61 23.66 -10.50
CA ASN A 4 17.00 23.40 -9.11
C ASN A 4 15.90 22.70 -8.28
N LEU A 5 14.84 22.20 -8.92
CA LEU A 5 13.74 21.56 -8.20
C LEU A 5 14.14 20.16 -7.72
N GLN A 6 14.32 20.01 -6.42
CA GLN A 6 14.70 18.74 -5.78
C GLN A 6 13.51 17.94 -5.25
N TYR A 7 12.41 18.63 -4.94
CA TYR A 7 11.18 18.08 -4.38
C TYR A 7 9.97 18.56 -5.17
N LEU A 8 9.03 17.67 -5.45
CA LEU A 8 7.76 18.00 -6.09
C LEU A 8 6.63 17.22 -5.41
N ASP A 9 5.56 17.92 -5.06
CA ASP A 9 4.28 17.33 -4.67
C ASP A 9 3.26 17.62 -5.78
N PHE A 10 2.62 16.56 -6.27
CA PHE A 10 1.65 16.61 -7.34
C PHE A 10 0.33 16.01 -6.86
N ASP A 11 -0.67 16.85 -6.67
CA ASP A 11 -2.02 16.42 -6.30
C ASP A 11 -3.02 16.70 -7.42
N SER A 12 -3.56 15.62 -7.97
CA SER A 12 -4.63 15.61 -8.98
C SER A 12 -5.80 14.73 -8.54
N SER A 13 -6.00 14.53 -7.24
CA SER A 13 -7.05 13.67 -6.67
C SER A 13 -8.49 14.19 -6.86
N SER A 14 -8.70 15.24 -7.65
CA SER A 14 -10.03 15.78 -7.92
C SER A 14 -10.87 14.77 -8.72
N ILE A 15 -12.06 14.43 -8.18
CA ILE A 15 -12.95 13.32 -8.58
C ILE A 15 -13.54 13.47 -10.01
N TYR A 16 -13.21 14.55 -10.73
CA TYR A 16 -13.81 14.88 -12.03
C TYR A 16 -12.83 15.08 -13.18
N SER A 17 -11.52 14.98 -12.97
CA SER A 17 -10.59 15.04 -14.10
C SER A 17 -10.61 13.71 -14.83
N GLN A 18 -11.27 13.71 -15.99
CA GLN A 18 -10.94 12.81 -17.10
C GLN A 18 -9.42 12.62 -17.14
N HIS A 19 -8.98 11.38 -17.34
CA HIS A 19 -7.59 10.94 -17.53
C HIS A 19 -6.59 12.09 -17.72
N LEU A 20 -5.46 12.10 -17.01
CA LEU A 20 -4.43 13.14 -17.13
C LEU A 20 -3.82 13.32 -18.54
N SER A 21 -4.32 12.62 -19.56
CA SER A 21 -4.41 13.14 -20.92
C SER A 21 -5.29 14.41 -20.92
N PHE A 22 -4.78 15.64 -20.82
CA PHE A 22 -4.42 16.34 -22.05
C PHE A 22 -3.56 17.61 -21.91
N ASP A 23 -3.14 18.08 -20.72
CA ASP A 23 -2.53 19.44 -20.63
C ASP A 23 -1.05 19.54 -20.19
N ILE A 24 -0.33 18.42 -20.06
CA ILE A 24 1.15 18.46 -19.97
C ILE A 24 1.76 17.65 -21.11
N PRO A 25 1.91 18.25 -22.31
CA PRO A 25 2.56 17.60 -23.44
C PRO A 25 3.97 17.11 -23.04
N PRO A 26 4.36 15.85 -23.35
CA PRO A 26 5.76 15.50 -23.49
C PRO A 26 6.31 16.41 -24.60
N PRO A 27 7.23 17.38 -24.31
CA PRO A 27 8.37 17.26 -23.42
C PRO A 27 8.52 18.36 -22.32
N ILE A 28 7.43 19.00 -21.86
CA ILE A 28 7.54 20.31 -21.16
C ILE A 28 8.09 20.22 -19.72
N PHE A 29 7.95 19.07 -19.04
CA PHE A 29 8.38 18.91 -17.64
C PHE A 29 9.37 17.74 -17.48
N ILE A 30 10.66 18.02 -17.64
CA ILE A 30 11.77 17.12 -17.35
C ILE A 30 12.61 17.78 -16.24
N SER A 31 13.04 17.01 -15.25
CA SER A 31 13.99 17.49 -14.25
C SER A 31 15.10 16.46 -14.04
N SER A 32 16.34 16.93 -14.20
CA SER A 32 17.55 16.18 -13.89
C SER A 32 18.02 16.36 -12.45
N THR A 33 17.35 17.22 -11.66
CA THR A 33 17.72 17.51 -10.27
C THR A 33 16.67 17.06 -9.25
N LEU A 34 15.50 16.61 -9.73
CA LEU A 34 14.43 16.10 -8.87
C LEU A 34 14.86 14.78 -8.21
N LEU A 35 14.88 14.78 -6.88
CA LEU A 35 15.27 13.63 -6.05
C LEU A 35 14.06 12.97 -5.39
N GLU A 36 13.02 13.75 -5.10
CA GLU A 36 11.84 13.30 -4.38
C GLU A 36 10.56 13.76 -5.09
N LEU A 37 9.63 12.82 -5.27
CA LEU A 37 8.35 13.04 -5.93
C LEU A 37 7.23 12.42 -5.11
N HIS A 38 6.23 13.23 -4.79
CA HIS A 38 4.97 12.81 -4.18
C HIS A 38 3.87 12.96 -5.23
N VAL A 39 3.10 11.91 -5.44
CA VAL A 39 2.04 11.85 -6.44
C VAL A 39 0.76 11.39 -5.77
N ASN A 40 -0.27 12.21 -5.80
CA ASN A 40 -1.62 11.87 -5.39
C ASN A 40 -2.54 11.93 -6.62
N VAL A 41 -2.93 10.78 -7.16
CA VAL A 41 -3.70 10.68 -8.42
C VAL A 41 -4.83 9.67 -8.32
N THR A 42 -5.87 9.84 -9.13
CA THR A 42 -7.01 8.91 -9.10
C THR A 42 -6.64 7.54 -9.66
N PHE A 43 -5.87 7.46 -10.75
CA PHE A 43 -5.50 6.20 -11.39
C PHE A 43 -3.99 5.99 -11.41
N PHE A 44 -3.57 4.74 -11.16
CA PHE A 44 -2.15 4.39 -11.21
C PHE A 44 -1.47 4.68 -12.56
N ASP A 45 -2.20 4.55 -13.68
CA ASP A 45 -1.68 4.83 -15.02
C ASP A 45 -1.22 6.28 -15.19
N ASP A 46 -1.91 7.22 -14.54
CA ASP A 46 -1.55 8.64 -14.58
C ASP A 46 -0.16 8.85 -13.95
N CYS A 47 0.14 8.12 -12.88
CA CYS A 47 1.47 8.12 -12.27
C CYS A 47 2.52 7.53 -13.22
N LEU A 48 2.21 6.43 -13.92
CA LEU A 48 3.15 5.83 -14.87
C LEU A 48 3.46 6.79 -16.04
N TYR A 49 2.45 7.49 -16.54
CA TYR A 49 2.60 8.50 -17.58
C TYR A 49 3.47 9.68 -17.14
N LEU A 50 3.32 10.12 -15.88
CA LEU A 50 4.14 11.17 -15.30
C LEU A 50 5.62 10.75 -15.20
N LEU A 51 5.90 9.47 -14.90
CA LEU A 51 7.25 8.97 -14.69
C LEU A 51 8.02 8.67 -15.99
N ASP A 52 7.34 8.50 -17.13
CA ASP A 52 7.95 8.04 -18.39
C ASP A 52 9.11 8.95 -18.85
N ARG A 53 10.34 8.50 -18.56
CA ARG A 53 11.63 9.13 -18.91
C ARG A 53 11.86 10.55 -18.38
N ARG A 54 11.08 11.03 -17.41
CA ARG A 54 11.15 12.44 -16.95
C ARG A 54 12.12 12.70 -15.79
N PHE A 55 12.36 11.70 -14.93
CA PHE A 55 13.07 11.89 -13.65
C PHE A 55 14.12 10.81 -13.40
N ASN A 56 15.27 10.91 -14.07
CA ASN A 56 16.32 9.90 -13.99
C ASN A 56 17.13 9.91 -12.68
N GLN A 57 17.15 11.03 -11.94
CA GLN A 57 17.83 11.16 -10.64
C GLN A 57 16.90 10.88 -9.45
N LEU A 58 15.64 10.51 -9.70
CA LEU A 58 14.66 10.27 -8.66
C LEU A 58 15.13 9.16 -7.71
N ARG A 59 15.18 9.48 -6.41
CA ARG A 59 15.57 8.57 -5.34
C ARG A 59 14.40 8.13 -4.49
N VAL A 60 13.40 9.00 -4.34
CA VAL A 60 12.24 8.79 -3.47
C VAL A 60 10.97 9.05 -4.27
N LEU A 61 10.06 8.08 -4.26
CA LEU A 61 8.78 8.17 -4.93
C LEU A 61 7.66 7.72 -3.97
N HIS A 62 6.76 8.64 -3.66
CA HIS A 62 5.55 8.37 -2.89
C HIS A 62 4.33 8.48 -3.80
N VAL A 63 3.55 7.41 -3.88
CA VAL A 63 2.37 7.33 -4.74
C VAL A 63 1.16 7.01 -3.88
N LYS A 64 0.24 7.97 -3.78
CA LYS A 64 -1.11 7.79 -3.25
C LYS A 64 -2.08 7.72 -4.43
N ILE A 65 -2.84 6.63 -4.48
CA ILE A 65 -3.81 6.39 -5.53
C ILE A 65 -5.16 5.98 -4.97
N THR A 66 -6.20 6.37 -5.68
CA THR A 66 -7.54 5.86 -5.40
C THR A 66 -7.74 4.50 -6.06
N TRP A 67 -7.44 4.34 -7.36
CA TRP A 67 -7.76 3.13 -8.12
C TRP A 67 -6.56 2.59 -8.91
N ILE A 68 -6.45 1.25 -8.96
CA ILE A 68 -5.59 0.54 -9.92
C ILE A 68 -6.50 -0.18 -10.90
N ARG A 69 -6.36 0.12 -12.19
CA ARG A 69 -7.09 -0.56 -13.26
C ARG A 69 -6.14 -1.47 -14.02
N SER A 70 -6.62 -2.64 -14.46
CA SER A 70 -5.95 -3.42 -15.50
C SER A 70 -6.20 -2.73 -16.85
N SER A 71 -5.48 -1.65 -17.14
CA SER A 71 -5.77 -0.79 -18.29
C SER A 71 -5.19 -1.30 -19.61
N GLY A 72 -4.59 -2.50 -19.66
CA GLY A 72 -3.93 -3.01 -20.87
C GLY A 72 -2.70 -2.19 -21.30
N LEU A 73 -2.42 -1.05 -20.66
CA LEU A 73 -1.13 -0.36 -20.70
C LEU A 73 -0.12 -1.29 -20.05
N THR A 74 0.49 -2.09 -20.91
CA THR A 74 1.59 -2.95 -20.53
C THR A 74 2.64 -2.06 -19.87
N ILE A 75 3.06 -2.43 -18.67
CA ILE A 75 4.10 -1.78 -17.85
C ILE A 75 5.42 -1.57 -18.66
N ASN A 76 5.51 -2.10 -19.89
CA ASN A 76 6.56 -1.90 -20.89
C ASN A 76 7.11 -0.46 -21.01
N ASN A 77 6.34 0.58 -20.67
CA ASN A 77 6.82 1.96 -20.75
C ASN A 77 7.54 2.48 -19.50
N THR A 78 7.44 1.84 -18.33
CA THR A 78 8.31 2.19 -17.19
C THR A 78 9.70 1.60 -17.42
N LYS A 79 10.49 2.25 -18.28
CA LYS A 79 11.93 2.05 -18.28
C LYS A 79 12.44 2.35 -16.87
N ASN A 80 13.34 1.49 -16.39
CA ASN A 80 13.89 1.45 -15.04
C ASN A 80 14.08 2.85 -14.44
N LEU A 81 13.66 3.05 -13.19
CA LEU A 81 14.06 4.17 -12.35
C LEU A 81 15.34 3.72 -11.61
N PRO A 82 16.53 3.75 -12.23
CA PRO A 82 17.71 3.02 -11.73
C PRO A 82 18.21 3.54 -10.39
N ASN A 83 17.94 4.81 -10.09
CA ASN A 83 18.39 5.50 -8.90
C ASN A 83 17.35 5.49 -7.77
N LEU A 84 16.17 4.89 -7.99
CA LEU A 84 15.12 4.85 -6.99
C LEU A 84 15.54 3.95 -5.83
N LYS A 85 15.56 4.51 -4.63
CA LYS A 85 15.95 3.84 -3.38
C LYS A 85 14.78 3.66 -2.43
N CYS A 86 13.78 4.55 -2.48
CA CYS A 86 12.59 4.48 -1.66
C CYS A 86 11.35 4.56 -2.54
N PHE A 87 10.43 3.60 -2.37
CA PHE A 87 9.12 3.61 -3.01
C PHE A 87 8.03 3.40 -1.97
N SER A 88 6.99 4.22 -2.04
CA SER A 88 5.78 4.03 -1.25
C SER A 88 4.56 3.96 -2.16
N LEU A 89 3.73 2.95 -1.98
CA LEU A 89 2.45 2.82 -2.68
C LEU A 89 1.31 2.73 -1.69
N TYR A 90 0.40 3.68 -1.77
CA TYR A 90 -0.81 3.76 -0.97
C TYR A 90 -2.04 3.64 -1.87
N CYS A 91 -2.78 2.54 -1.74
CA CYS A 91 -4.03 2.28 -2.45
C CYS A 91 -5.12 1.90 -1.44
N ASN A 92 -6.07 2.81 -1.21
CA ASN A 92 -7.14 2.64 -0.22
C ASN A 92 -8.44 2.05 -0.77
N THR A 93 -8.48 1.69 -2.06
CA THR A 93 -9.57 0.91 -2.63
C THR A 93 -9.13 -0.53 -2.89
N ASP A 94 -10.13 -1.42 -2.97
CA ASP A 94 -9.90 -2.84 -3.24
C ASP A 94 -9.36 -3.00 -4.67
N THR A 95 -8.17 -3.60 -4.80
CA THR A 95 -7.54 -3.94 -6.07
C THR A 95 -7.52 -5.45 -6.30
N PHE A 96 -7.78 -5.88 -7.54
CA PHE A 96 -7.73 -7.30 -7.95
C PHE A 96 -6.51 -7.60 -8.84
N VAL A 97 -5.63 -6.62 -9.03
CA VAL A 97 -4.50 -6.67 -9.98
C VAL A 97 -3.15 -6.72 -9.26
N TYR A 98 -3.12 -7.25 -8.04
CA TYR A 98 -1.89 -7.39 -7.26
C TYR A 98 -0.84 -8.23 -8.00
N ASP A 99 -1.21 -9.44 -8.41
CA ASP A 99 -0.30 -10.34 -9.13
C ASP A 99 -0.02 -9.86 -10.57
N GLU A 100 -0.99 -9.18 -11.20
CA GLU A 100 -0.92 -8.78 -12.61
C GLU A 100 -0.14 -7.48 -12.85
N LEU A 101 -0.22 -6.53 -11.90
CA LEU A 101 0.34 -5.18 -12.07
C LEU A 101 1.30 -4.77 -10.96
N ILE A 102 0.94 -4.96 -9.68
CA ILE A 102 1.78 -4.49 -8.57
C ILE A 102 3.08 -5.30 -8.50
N ILE A 103 3.00 -6.63 -8.50
CA ILE A 103 4.19 -7.49 -8.40
C ILE A 103 5.16 -7.25 -9.59
N PRO A 104 4.73 -7.27 -10.87
CA PRO A 104 5.63 -7.01 -11.99
C PRO A 104 6.25 -5.60 -11.99
N LEU A 105 5.53 -4.59 -11.51
CA LEU A 105 6.08 -3.24 -11.32
C LEU A 105 7.20 -3.27 -10.29
N LEU A 106 6.93 -3.84 -9.12
CA LEU A 106 7.88 -3.93 -8.01
C LEU A 106 9.16 -4.66 -8.44
N HIS A 107 9.04 -5.75 -9.21
CA HIS A 107 10.20 -6.50 -9.75
C HIS A 107 11.12 -5.68 -10.66
N ARG A 108 10.65 -4.55 -11.21
CA ARG A 108 11.50 -3.66 -12.03
C ARG A 108 12.32 -2.69 -11.20
N MET A 109 12.00 -2.53 -9.91
CA MET A 109 12.65 -1.61 -8.98
C MET A 109 13.70 -2.33 -8.13
N LEU A 110 14.62 -3.06 -8.78
CA LEU A 110 15.58 -3.97 -8.14
C LEU A 110 16.58 -3.30 -7.18
N ASN A 111 16.77 -1.98 -7.32
CA ASN A 111 17.70 -1.19 -6.51
C ASN A 111 17.05 -0.55 -5.27
N LEU A 112 15.77 -0.83 -5.03
CA LEU A 112 15.07 -0.32 -3.85
C LEU A 112 15.73 -0.84 -2.58
N GLU A 113 15.96 0.11 -1.67
CA GLU A 113 16.39 -0.16 -0.31
C GLU A 113 15.17 -0.15 0.61
N LYS A 114 14.21 0.74 0.37
CA LYS A 114 13.00 0.91 1.19
C LYS A 114 11.73 0.76 0.38
N LEU A 115 10.78 -0.03 0.89
CA LEU A 115 9.46 -0.23 0.32
C LEU A 115 8.38 -0.08 1.39
N HIS A 116 7.43 0.81 1.14
CA HIS A 116 6.26 1.02 2.00
C HIS A 116 4.98 0.69 1.22
N LEU A 117 4.20 -0.27 1.71
CA LEU A 117 2.96 -0.70 1.04
C LEU A 117 1.75 -0.50 1.93
N TYR A 118 0.76 0.24 1.44
CA TYR A 118 -0.59 0.23 1.98
C TYR A 118 -1.53 -0.24 0.88
N LEU A 119 -2.03 -1.47 0.99
CA LEU A 119 -2.80 -2.11 -0.06
C LEU A 119 -4.05 -2.77 0.49
N ILE A 120 -5.17 -2.62 -0.21
CA ILE A 120 -6.36 -3.43 0.02
C ILE A 120 -6.60 -4.29 -1.21
N ILE A 121 -6.52 -5.62 -1.04
CA ILE A 121 -6.42 -6.58 -2.14
C ILE A 121 -7.61 -7.55 -2.08
N GLY A 122 -8.29 -7.69 -3.21
CA GLY A 122 -9.22 -8.79 -3.45
C GLY A 122 -8.46 -9.98 -4.04
N CYS A 123 -8.35 -11.05 -3.27
CA CYS A 123 -7.70 -12.29 -3.67
C CYS A 123 -8.76 -13.33 -4.10
N LYS A 124 -8.39 -14.20 -5.04
CA LYS A 124 -9.29 -15.25 -5.51
C LYS A 124 -9.43 -16.38 -4.48
N ASN A 125 -8.29 -16.91 -4.01
CA ASN A 125 -8.27 -18.20 -3.30
C ASN A 125 -7.57 -18.18 -1.95
N THR A 126 -6.54 -17.32 -1.75
CA THR A 126 -5.71 -17.33 -0.54
C THR A 126 -5.40 -15.90 -0.10
N PHE A 127 -5.25 -15.71 1.20
CA PHE A 127 -4.77 -14.44 1.74
C PHE A 127 -3.35 -14.13 1.27
N ILE A 128 -2.97 -12.86 1.39
CA ILE A 128 -1.58 -12.45 1.31
C ILE A 128 -0.98 -12.70 2.70
N ASP A 129 -0.06 -13.64 2.77
CA ASP A 129 0.67 -14.04 3.98
C ASP A 129 2.19 -13.76 3.82
N GLY A 130 2.97 -14.15 4.83
CA GLY A 130 4.43 -14.00 4.79
C GLY A 130 5.09 -14.80 3.68
N ASN A 131 4.56 -15.97 3.33
CA ASN A 131 5.07 -16.78 2.21
C ASN A 131 4.84 -16.08 0.86
N ASN A 132 3.68 -15.48 0.67
CA ASN A 132 3.36 -14.68 -0.52
C ASN A 132 4.33 -13.51 -0.66
N LEU A 133 4.50 -12.72 0.40
CA LEU A 133 5.41 -11.56 0.40
C LEU A 133 6.88 -11.97 0.22
N LYS A 134 7.32 -13.07 0.84
CA LYS A 134 8.67 -13.62 0.62
C LYS A 134 8.88 -13.97 -0.85
N ARG A 135 8.00 -14.81 -1.40
CA ARG A 135 8.10 -15.33 -2.76
C ARG A 135 8.00 -14.21 -3.80
N ASN A 136 7.06 -13.29 -3.63
CA ASN A 136 6.73 -12.31 -4.66
C ASN A 136 7.45 -10.97 -4.52
N ILE A 137 8.00 -10.63 -3.35
CA ILE A 137 8.66 -9.34 -3.14
C ILE A 137 10.09 -9.54 -2.65
N ILE A 138 10.29 -10.11 -1.46
CA ILE A 138 11.60 -10.15 -0.80
C ILE A 138 12.64 -10.89 -1.63
N ASN A 139 12.30 -12.07 -2.14
CA ASN A 139 13.22 -12.89 -2.93
C ASN A 139 13.65 -12.24 -4.25
N HIS A 140 12.91 -11.24 -4.73
CA HIS A 140 13.19 -10.52 -5.97
C HIS A 140 13.88 -9.16 -5.75
N MET A 141 14.04 -8.72 -4.51
CA MET A 141 14.57 -7.40 -4.17
C MET A 141 15.79 -7.52 -3.22
N PRO A 142 16.97 -7.88 -3.75
CA PRO A 142 18.14 -8.20 -2.92
C PRO A 142 18.72 -6.99 -2.16
N GLN A 143 18.40 -5.76 -2.57
CA GLN A 143 18.84 -4.53 -1.90
C GLN A 143 17.85 -4.04 -0.85
N LEU A 144 16.67 -4.65 -0.75
CA LEU A 144 15.60 -4.21 0.15
C LEU A 144 15.99 -4.50 1.60
N ASN A 145 16.23 -3.43 2.37
CA ASN A 145 16.58 -3.50 3.78
C ASN A 145 15.40 -3.12 4.69
N ILE A 146 14.43 -2.35 4.17
CA ILE A 146 13.24 -1.94 4.92
C ILE A 146 12.01 -2.26 4.09
N LEU A 147 11.17 -3.13 4.65
CA LEU A 147 9.83 -3.41 4.17
C LEU A 147 8.82 -3.08 5.28
N THR A 148 8.07 -2.00 5.08
CA THR A 148 6.94 -1.63 5.94
C THR A 148 5.66 -1.87 5.16
N PHE A 149 4.66 -2.48 5.78
CA PHE A 149 3.40 -2.73 5.08
C PHE A 149 2.19 -2.68 6.01
N ASN A 150 1.06 -2.36 5.40
CA ASN A 150 -0.29 -2.57 5.88
C ASN A 150 -1.08 -3.13 4.70
N ILE A 151 -1.33 -4.44 4.72
CA ILE A 151 -2.00 -5.12 3.63
C ILE A 151 -3.25 -5.79 4.19
N ARG A 152 -4.40 -5.39 3.67
CA ARG A 152 -5.66 -6.09 3.88
C ARG A 152 -5.96 -6.92 2.65
N SER A 153 -6.01 -8.23 2.80
CA SER A 153 -6.44 -9.15 1.75
C SER A 153 -7.82 -9.72 2.05
N THR A 154 -8.63 -9.92 1.02
CA THR A 154 -9.96 -10.56 1.16
C THR A 154 -10.05 -11.75 0.23
N VAL A 155 -10.73 -12.81 0.65
CA VAL A 155 -10.95 -14.03 -0.15
C VAL A 155 -12.42 -14.40 -0.14
N ARG A 156 -12.86 -15.15 -1.16
CA ARG A 156 -14.16 -15.81 -1.15
C ARG A 156 -14.03 -17.17 -0.46
N LEU A 157 -14.99 -17.51 0.39
CA LEU A 157 -14.98 -18.77 1.16
C LEU A 157 -15.59 -19.96 0.42
N HIS A 158 -16.10 -19.77 -0.80
CA HIS A 158 -16.69 -20.85 -1.58
C HIS A 158 -15.74 -22.06 -1.64
N ASN A 159 -16.21 -23.21 -1.15
CA ASN A 159 -15.49 -24.49 -1.14
C ASN A 159 -14.18 -24.50 -0.31
N GLN A 160 -13.94 -23.53 0.58
CA GLN A 160 -12.82 -23.61 1.51
C GLN A 160 -13.16 -24.52 2.69
N ILE A 161 -12.39 -25.61 2.82
CA ILE A 161 -12.57 -26.61 3.89
C ILE A 161 -11.75 -26.23 5.14
N ASN A 162 -10.61 -25.58 4.95
CA ASN A 162 -9.70 -25.19 6.03
C ASN A 162 -9.56 -23.66 6.08
N LEU A 163 -10.01 -23.07 7.18
CA LEU A 163 -9.86 -21.65 7.48
C LEU A 163 -8.59 -21.46 8.31
N LEU A 164 -7.71 -20.56 7.86
CA LEU A 164 -6.45 -20.24 8.52
C LEU A 164 -6.71 -19.33 9.73
N SER A 165 -6.15 -19.68 10.89
CA SER A 165 -6.18 -18.85 12.09
C SER A 165 -5.20 -17.66 12.00
N ASN A 166 -5.26 -16.76 12.99
CA ASN A 166 -4.26 -15.69 13.14
C ASN A 166 -2.86 -16.29 13.28
N GLU A 167 -2.74 -17.34 14.09
CA GLU A 167 -1.51 -18.07 14.38
C GLU A 167 -0.93 -18.70 13.13
N ASP A 168 -1.78 -19.32 12.28
CA ASP A 168 -1.34 -19.92 11.02
C ASP A 168 -0.70 -18.88 10.09
N ILE A 169 -1.35 -17.72 9.91
CA ILE A 169 -0.80 -16.64 9.09
C ILE A 169 0.44 -16.03 9.75
N GLN A 170 0.41 -15.79 11.06
CA GLN A 170 1.53 -15.23 11.82
C GLN A 170 2.78 -16.10 11.67
N TYR A 171 2.63 -17.42 11.70
CA TYR A 171 3.73 -18.38 11.58
C TYR A 171 4.50 -18.25 10.25
N THR A 172 3.84 -17.80 9.17
CA THR A 172 4.50 -17.59 7.86
C THR A 172 5.54 -16.46 7.88
N PHE A 173 5.51 -15.61 8.91
CA PHE A 173 6.41 -14.49 9.09
C PHE A 173 7.64 -14.79 9.96
N ASN A 174 7.81 -16.01 10.49
CA ASN A 174 8.89 -16.32 11.44
C ASN A 174 10.31 -15.97 10.94
N ASP A 175 10.57 -16.09 9.63
CA ASP A 175 11.87 -15.72 9.04
C ASP A 175 11.92 -14.28 8.47
N PHE A 176 10.94 -13.43 8.74
CA PHE A 176 11.04 -12.02 8.37
C PHE A 176 12.05 -11.33 9.28
N GLN A 177 12.95 -10.53 8.69
CA GLN A 177 13.88 -9.70 9.47
C GLN A 177 13.16 -8.68 10.36
N ASN A 178 11.91 -8.34 10.04
CA ASN A 178 11.04 -7.55 10.91
C ASN A 178 10.22 -8.49 11.81
N ASN A 179 10.62 -8.60 13.07
CA ASN A 179 10.03 -9.56 14.02
C ASN A 179 8.69 -9.12 14.62
N GLN A 180 8.20 -7.93 14.29
CA GLN A 180 6.94 -7.42 14.85
C GLN A 180 5.92 -7.23 13.73
N ILE A 181 5.41 -8.34 13.22
CA ILE A 181 4.29 -8.35 12.29
C ILE A 181 3.06 -8.79 13.06
N ILE A 182 1.95 -8.10 12.84
CA ILE A 182 0.66 -8.44 13.43
C ILE A 182 -0.27 -8.95 12.33
N THR A 183 -1.00 -10.00 12.64
CA THR A 183 -2.02 -10.61 11.77
C THR A 183 -3.39 -10.56 12.44
N CYS A 184 -4.42 -10.24 11.65
CA CYS A 184 -5.82 -10.23 12.07
C CYS A 184 -6.66 -10.86 10.97
N VAL A 185 -7.21 -12.04 11.23
CA VAL A 185 -7.96 -12.85 10.29
C VAL A 185 -9.39 -12.95 10.77
N ASP A 186 -10.34 -12.60 9.90
CA ASP A 186 -11.77 -12.66 10.19
C ASP A 186 -12.50 -13.42 9.11
N TYR A 187 -13.52 -14.17 9.52
CA TYR A 187 -14.36 -14.95 8.63
C TYR A 187 -15.82 -14.54 8.81
N PHE A 188 -16.40 -14.08 7.71
CA PHE A 188 -17.74 -13.55 7.61
C PHE A 188 -18.61 -14.56 6.85
N SER A 189 -19.15 -15.54 7.57
CA SER A 189 -19.92 -16.65 7.00
C SER A 189 -21.17 -16.18 6.24
N GLU A 190 -21.85 -15.13 6.73
CA GLU A 190 -23.09 -14.61 6.14
C GLU A 190 -22.92 -14.06 4.72
N ILE A 191 -21.71 -13.58 4.40
CA ILE A 191 -21.38 -13.03 3.08
C ILE A 191 -20.32 -13.87 2.35
N GLU A 192 -19.99 -15.04 2.90
CA GLU A 192 -19.00 -15.99 2.38
C GLU A 192 -17.65 -15.33 2.05
N ARG A 193 -17.15 -14.48 2.95
CA ARG A 193 -15.85 -13.79 2.79
C ARG A 193 -14.92 -14.00 3.97
N GLY A 194 -13.65 -14.16 3.65
CA GLY A 194 -12.56 -14.03 4.62
C GLY A 194 -11.84 -12.70 4.43
N GLN A 195 -11.31 -12.16 5.52
CA GLN A 195 -10.41 -11.03 5.53
C GLN A 195 -9.15 -11.40 6.32
N CYS A 196 -8.00 -10.98 5.83
CA CYS A 196 -6.74 -11.05 6.57
C CYS A 196 -6.04 -9.69 6.46
N HIS A 197 -5.80 -9.08 7.62
CA HIS A 197 -5.03 -7.88 7.78
C HIS A 197 -3.65 -8.23 8.30
N ILE A 198 -2.60 -7.87 7.57
CA ILE A 198 -1.21 -8.01 8.01
C ILE A 198 -0.54 -6.64 8.03
N TYR A 199 0.23 -6.34 9.05
CA TYR A 199 1.00 -5.09 9.11
C TYR A 199 2.27 -5.19 9.93
N SER A 200 3.28 -4.43 9.52
CA SER A 200 4.54 -4.28 10.23
C SER A 200 4.42 -3.27 11.39
N CYS A 201 5.10 -3.56 12.50
CA CYS A 201 5.27 -2.68 13.65
C CYS A 201 6.74 -2.19 13.72
N PRO A 202 7.02 -0.92 14.09
CA PRO A 202 6.05 0.12 14.40
C PRO A 202 5.20 0.49 13.19
N TYR A 203 3.93 0.78 13.46
CA TYR A 203 3.02 1.26 12.43
C TYR A 203 3.30 2.74 12.14
N GLU A 204 3.80 3.03 10.93
CA GLU A 204 4.27 4.38 10.56
C GLU A 204 3.28 5.17 9.69
N LEU A 205 2.16 4.57 9.30
CA LEU A 205 1.20 5.20 8.41
C LEU A 205 0.17 6.04 9.19
N LYS A 206 -0.41 7.04 8.51
CA LYS A 206 -1.37 7.98 9.11
C LYS A 206 -2.80 7.46 9.14
N GLU A 207 -3.13 6.55 8.24
CA GLU A 207 -4.49 6.10 7.98
C GLU A 207 -4.57 4.60 8.20
N TYR A 208 -5.50 4.15 9.02
CA TYR A 208 -5.71 2.73 9.30
C TYR A 208 -7.17 2.36 9.03
N HIS A 209 -7.44 1.85 7.82
CA HIS A 209 -8.80 1.59 7.37
C HIS A 209 -9.22 0.12 7.42
N LYS A 210 -10.54 -0.07 7.54
CA LYS A 210 -11.27 -1.35 7.43
C LYS A 210 -10.80 -2.41 8.45
N ILE A 211 -10.52 -1.98 9.68
CA ILE A 211 -10.17 -2.87 10.78
C ILE A 211 -11.41 -3.57 11.35
N THR A 212 -11.20 -4.75 11.91
CA THR A 212 -12.22 -5.72 12.35
C THR A 212 -12.04 -6.07 13.81
N ASN A 213 -12.95 -6.88 14.32
CA ASN A 213 -12.98 -7.36 15.69
C ASN A 213 -11.75 -8.13 16.13
N ASN A 214 -11.00 -8.77 15.23
CA ASN A 214 -9.74 -9.43 15.60
C ASN A 214 -8.54 -8.48 15.67
N PHE A 215 -8.75 -7.17 15.49
CA PHE A 215 -7.70 -6.18 15.69
C PHE A 215 -7.25 -6.14 17.17
N PRO A 216 -5.96 -6.29 17.48
CA PRO A 216 -5.48 -6.44 18.86
C PRO A 216 -5.41 -5.13 19.66
N GLY A 217 -5.85 -4.01 19.10
CA GLY A 217 -5.68 -2.70 19.72
C GLY A 217 -4.23 -2.20 19.67
N GLY A 218 -3.95 -1.10 20.37
CA GLY A 218 -2.58 -0.62 20.59
C GLY A 218 -2.42 0.91 20.53
N ILE A 219 -1.21 1.37 20.85
CA ILE A 219 -0.82 2.78 20.73
C ILE A 219 -0.17 3.02 19.38
N PHE A 220 -0.89 3.71 18.50
CA PHE A 220 -0.42 4.03 17.15
C PHE A 220 -0.04 5.50 17.07
N LYS A 221 1.25 5.82 17.31
CA LYS A 221 1.76 7.21 17.44
C LYS A 221 1.40 8.12 16.26
N TYR A 222 1.35 7.57 15.04
CA TYR A 222 1.20 8.32 13.80
C TYR A 222 -0.21 8.27 13.21
N VAL A 223 -1.07 7.37 13.67
CA VAL A 223 -2.43 7.21 13.14
C VAL A 223 -3.27 8.43 13.50
N ARG A 224 -3.89 9.01 12.48
CA ARG A 224 -4.78 10.17 12.56
C ARG A 224 -6.21 9.83 12.15
N GLU A 225 -6.39 8.80 11.34
CA GLU A 225 -7.69 8.36 10.85
C GLU A 225 -7.80 6.84 10.99
N ILE A 226 -8.94 6.40 11.54
CA ILE A 226 -9.28 5.00 11.70
C ILE A 226 -10.67 4.78 11.10
N SER A 227 -10.83 3.75 10.28
CA SER A 227 -12.15 3.28 9.88
C SER A 227 -12.36 1.81 10.28
N LEU A 228 -13.51 1.57 10.91
CA LEU A 228 -13.95 0.27 11.38
C LEU A 228 -14.82 -0.40 10.31
N CYS A 229 -14.69 -1.71 10.15
CA CYS A 229 -15.55 -2.53 9.30
C CYS A 229 -15.82 -3.85 10.02
N ASP A 230 -17.06 -4.05 10.47
CA ASP A 230 -17.43 -5.27 11.17
C ASP A 230 -18.85 -5.71 10.88
N GLN A 231 -19.11 -7.00 11.08
CA GLN A 231 -20.43 -7.62 11.06
C GLN A 231 -20.98 -7.90 12.47
N ARG A 232 -20.12 -7.79 13.49
CA ARG A 232 -20.48 -7.92 14.91
C ARG A 232 -20.14 -6.63 15.66
N PRO A 233 -20.74 -6.41 16.85
CA PRO A 233 -20.34 -5.30 17.70
C PRO A 233 -18.84 -5.29 17.93
N PHE A 234 -18.27 -4.09 17.99
CA PHE A 234 -16.84 -3.92 18.15
C PHE A 234 -16.45 -4.12 19.63
N GLU A 235 -15.61 -5.11 19.94
CA GLU A 235 -15.38 -5.55 21.34
C GLU A 235 -14.15 -4.94 22.04
N HIS A 236 -13.35 -4.10 21.36
CA HIS A 236 -12.18 -3.47 21.99
C HIS A 236 -12.38 -2.00 22.33
N ASP A 237 -11.68 -1.57 23.38
CA ASP A 237 -11.66 -0.19 23.82
C ASP A 237 -10.70 0.65 22.97
N PHE A 238 -11.19 1.07 21.79
CA PHE A 238 -10.41 1.88 20.84
C PHE A 238 -10.17 3.33 21.30
N PHE A 239 -11.07 3.86 22.11
CA PHE A 239 -11.13 5.28 22.44
C PHE A 239 -10.79 5.54 23.91
N PHE A 240 -9.66 5.03 24.41
CA PHE A 240 -9.08 5.56 25.65
C PHE A 240 -8.12 6.73 25.34
N PHE A 241 -8.70 7.87 24.95
CA PHE A 241 -8.07 9.16 25.20
C PHE A 241 -9.06 10.09 25.89
N LYS A 242 -8.93 10.12 27.21
CA LYS A 242 -9.57 11.05 28.12
C LYS A 242 -9.04 12.47 27.84
N PHE A 243 -9.61 13.19 26.87
CA PHE A 243 -9.62 14.67 26.90
C PHE A 243 -10.76 15.14 27.82
N LEU A 244 -10.66 14.76 29.10
CA LEU A 244 -11.49 15.28 30.19
C LEU A 244 -10.56 15.64 31.33
N ASN A 245 -10.09 16.89 31.28
CA ASN A 245 -9.80 17.77 32.42
C ASN A 245 -8.83 18.86 31.95
N HIS A 246 -9.31 19.85 31.18
CA HIS A 246 -8.71 21.19 31.13
C HIS A 246 -9.73 22.24 30.65
N PHE A 247 -10.96 22.15 31.16
CA PHE A 247 -11.84 23.31 31.26
C PHE A 247 -12.51 23.26 32.63
N HIS A 248 -11.92 24.00 33.57
CA HIS A 248 -12.65 24.55 34.69
C HIS A 248 -13.48 25.72 34.16
N LEU A 249 -14.79 25.55 34.17
CA LEU A 249 -15.74 26.58 34.62
C LEU A 249 -16.59 25.93 35.71
#